data_AF-A0A2R8BLT5-F1
#
_entry.id   AF-A0A2R8BLT5-F1
#
_cell.length_a   1.000
_cell.length_b   1.000
_cell.length_c   1.000
_cell.angle_alpha   90.00
_cell.angle_beta   90.00
_cell.angle_gamma   90.00
#
_symmetry.space_group_name_H-M   'P 1'
#
loop_
_entity.id
_entity.type
_entity.pdbx_description
1 polymer ?
#
loop_
_entity_poly.entity_id
_entity_poly.type
_entity_poly.pdbx_seq_one_letter_code
_entity_poly.pdbx_strand_id
1 'polypeptide(L)'
;MGAAAPPPEHRVRCLGHVAGPRRGERLTFEIDGETRHATLRIGQLTKELAASLPAKTLDLLDLATLVYAVDAAVRRGGTADQRMGAKWYRRFLIEMPVRDLAAWSDFDLKRELEEMLLFLSGDRFEFAFRATEDLVQTASPFFRFGPDEGWRPDRVLMFSGGLDSFAGALEEIVDHGNRVALISHFSSTKIAPIQRDLVAALKDGLGKNMARHFPVQIQLGKGTNLEGTHRTRSFLFAALGTVVALAFNRDRVSFHENGIVSLNLAPVANVLGTRASRTTHPQALDRFTSFFGQLVGTGMRIDNPFFWKTKTDVLLTISRLKMADQIAHTRSCADVHNQTIQHVHCGRCSQCIDRRFAVLAAGLERFDPAEAYRIDLLTGERNAVQDREMALSYLRNAIEAEFTTPISLLASHPEIVAAITHVGEPTAPALDRIVALLNRHGRAVADVIQSATDRRPPSDFPADSLPNLFGDIRRAQMSAYPPLGADRSTEAAQPRFVTLVFDDERKRLSIEDRIDIGSGATYRLLRALAEYHLAAAGKGLDPFDYPMIAAQKLAHKLAVASDEHVRKSVMRARTLLAKRFASAQLDPELGRGVIENNPWRGYRLDPQLVAVRLGSLDMG
;
A
#
# COMPACT_ATOMS: atom_id res chain seq x y z
N MET A 1 14.73 -24.80 11.58
CA MET A 1 14.76 -23.38 11.18
C MET A 1 15.95 -23.21 10.24
N GLY A 2 15.71 -23.10 8.94
CA GLY A 2 16.80 -22.85 7.98
C GLY A 2 17.19 -21.38 8.04
N ALA A 3 18.48 -21.09 8.27
CA ALA A 3 18.99 -19.72 8.22
C ALA A 3 18.67 -19.12 6.84
N ALA A 4 18.04 -17.95 6.82
CA ALA A 4 17.83 -17.21 5.58
C ALA A 4 19.20 -16.93 4.95
N ALA A 5 19.34 -17.20 3.65
CA ALA A 5 20.57 -16.90 2.92
C ALA A 5 20.89 -15.39 3.07
N PRO A 6 22.18 -15.01 3.24
CA PRO A 6 22.56 -13.61 3.33
C PRO A 6 22.12 -12.86 2.07
N PRO A 7 21.71 -11.58 2.19
CA PRO A 7 21.29 -10.80 1.04
C PRO A 7 22.46 -10.67 0.04
N PRO A 8 22.18 -10.67 -1.28
CA PRO A 8 23.21 -10.46 -2.28
C PRO A 8 23.97 -9.15 -2.03
N GLU A 9 25.31 -9.25 -2.08
CA GLU A 9 26.23 -8.14 -1.91
C GLU A 9 26.74 -7.65 -3.27
N HIS A 10 26.76 -6.34 -3.47
CA HIS A 10 27.22 -5.67 -4.67
C HIS A 10 28.27 -4.63 -4.31
N ARG A 11 29.42 -4.66 -4.99
CA ARG A 11 30.49 -3.67 -4.82
C ARG A 11 30.31 -2.56 -5.82
N VAL A 12 30.23 -1.33 -5.33
CA VAL A 12 30.02 -0.13 -6.14
C VAL A 12 31.21 0.81 -5.98
N ARG A 13 31.78 1.25 -7.10
CA ARG A 13 32.86 2.26 -7.10
C ARG A 13 32.46 3.45 -7.95
N CYS A 14 32.34 4.62 -7.34
CA CYS A 14 32.09 5.85 -8.06
C CYS A 14 33.37 6.35 -8.72
N LEU A 15 33.33 6.56 -10.04
CA LEU A 15 34.47 7.00 -10.84
C LEU A 15 34.49 8.52 -11.07
N GLY A 16 33.45 9.23 -10.62
CA GLY A 16 33.33 10.68 -10.77
C GLY A 16 32.64 11.11 -12.07
N HIS A 17 32.87 12.35 -12.50
CA HIS A 17 32.25 12.91 -13.70
C HIS A 17 33.14 12.76 -14.93
N VAL A 18 32.53 12.39 -16.05
CA VAL A 18 33.20 12.34 -17.36
C VAL A 18 32.44 13.20 -18.37
N ALA A 19 33.18 13.88 -19.26
CA ALA A 19 32.61 14.69 -20.33
C ALA A 19 31.69 13.85 -21.24
N GLY A 20 30.41 14.23 -21.34
CA GLY A 20 29.44 13.56 -22.20
C GLY A 20 29.29 14.19 -23.60
N PRO A 21 28.80 13.44 -24.60
CA PRO A 21 28.73 13.86 -26.01
C PRO A 21 27.78 15.04 -26.34
N ARG A 22 27.09 15.63 -25.34
CA ARG A 22 26.15 16.75 -25.52
C ARG A 22 26.32 17.86 -24.45
N ARG A 23 27.55 18.27 -24.15
CA ARG A 23 27.88 19.34 -23.17
C ARG A 23 27.25 19.15 -21.78
N GLY A 24 27.13 17.91 -21.32
CA GLY A 24 26.74 17.62 -19.94
C GLY A 24 27.61 16.50 -19.40
N GLU A 25 28.14 16.69 -18.21
CA GLU A 25 28.92 15.68 -17.52
C GLU A 25 28.01 14.54 -17.06
N ARG A 26 28.59 13.35 -16.98
CA ARG A 26 27.91 12.12 -16.57
C ARG A 26 28.62 11.57 -15.36
N LEU A 27 27.87 11.24 -14.33
CA LEU A 27 28.38 10.49 -13.18
C LEU A 27 28.57 9.04 -13.62
N THR A 28 29.81 8.56 -13.62
CA THR A 28 30.18 7.18 -13.95
C THR A 28 30.48 6.39 -12.68
N PHE A 29 30.12 5.12 -12.68
CA PHE A 29 30.34 4.22 -11.56
C PHE A 29 30.38 2.77 -12.04
N GLU A 30 31.03 1.90 -11.28
CA GLU A 30 31.08 0.47 -11.52
C GLU A 30 30.20 -0.26 -10.51
N ILE A 31 29.48 -1.30 -10.96
CA ILE A 31 28.82 -2.27 -10.09
C ILE A 31 29.37 -3.64 -10.45
N ASP A 32 30.03 -4.31 -9.51
CA ASP A 32 30.64 -5.63 -9.69
C ASP A 32 31.56 -5.71 -10.94
N GLY A 33 32.28 -4.62 -11.23
CA GLY A 33 33.18 -4.50 -12.38
C GLY A 33 32.51 -4.03 -13.69
N GLU A 34 31.20 -3.85 -13.71
CA GLU A 34 30.49 -3.32 -14.89
C GLU A 34 30.30 -1.80 -14.80
N THR A 35 30.88 -1.06 -15.75
CA THR A 35 30.73 0.40 -15.82
C THR A 35 29.32 0.81 -16.27
N ARG A 36 28.71 1.72 -15.50
CA ARG A 36 27.40 2.33 -15.73
C ARG A 36 27.50 3.84 -15.55
N HIS A 37 26.43 4.54 -15.91
CA HIS A 37 26.40 5.99 -15.78
C HIS A 37 25.01 6.53 -15.54
N ALA A 38 24.94 7.72 -14.94
CA ALA A 38 23.73 8.53 -14.85
C ALA A 38 24.05 9.98 -15.22
N THR A 39 23.04 10.74 -15.62
CA THR A 39 23.17 12.18 -15.90
C THR A 39 22.15 12.94 -15.08
N LEU A 40 22.61 13.92 -14.31
CA LEU A 40 21.78 14.88 -13.56
C LEU A 40 21.94 16.27 -14.16
N ARG A 41 20.83 16.97 -14.39
CA ARG A 41 20.82 18.38 -14.81
C ARG A 41 19.73 19.15 -14.08
N ILE A 42 20.09 20.26 -13.47
CA ILE A 42 19.22 21.20 -12.76
C ILE A 42 19.13 22.48 -13.60
N GLY A 43 17.93 22.82 -14.07
CA GLY A 43 17.68 24.03 -14.83
C GLY A 43 17.34 25.24 -13.96
N GLN A 44 17.61 26.43 -14.50
CA GLN A 44 17.11 27.73 -14.00
C GLN A 44 17.72 28.23 -12.68
N LEU A 45 18.71 27.55 -12.10
CA LEU A 45 19.52 28.13 -11.01
C LEU A 45 20.48 29.18 -11.62
N THR A 46 20.82 30.28 -10.93
CA THR A 46 21.80 31.25 -11.47
C THR A 46 23.24 30.84 -11.15
N LYS A 47 24.24 31.44 -11.81
CA LYS A 47 25.66 31.14 -11.58
C LYS A 47 26.07 31.48 -10.15
N GLU A 48 25.56 32.60 -9.66
CA GLU A 48 25.79 33.16 -8.35
C GLU A 48 25.22 32.22 -7.28
N LEU A 49 23.97 31.77 -7.46
CA LEU A 49 23.30 30.85 -6.55
C LEU A 49 23.96 29.47 -6.51
N ALA A 50 24.50 29.01 -7.64
CA ALA A 50 25.25 27.76 -7.68
C ALA A 50 26.65 27.88 -7.04
N ALA A 51 27.32 29.01 -7.25
CA ALA A 51 28.65 29.28 -6.70
C ALA A 51 28.63 29.48 -5.18
N SER A 52 27.50 29.90 -4.60
CA SER A 52 27.34 30.02 -3.15
C SER A 52 27.10 28.70 -2.42
N LEU A 53 26.95 27.57 -3.13
CA LEU A 53 26.67 26.28 -2.50
C LEU A 53 27.94 25.69 -1.84
N PRO A 54 27.85 25.20 -0.60
CA PRO A 54 28.95 24.49 0.05
C PRO A 54 29.37 23.23 -0.73
N ALA A 55 30.66 22.86 -0.64
CA ALA A 55 31.22 21.68 -1.32
C ALA A 55 30.45 20.39 -1.00
N LYS A 56 30.12 20.17 0.29
CA LYS A 56 29.30 19.06 0.77
C LYS A 56 27.90 18.97 0.11
N THR A 57 27.33 20.10 -0.32
CA THR A 57 26.04 20.14 -1.03
C THR A 57 26.16 19.66 -2.47
N LEU A 58 27.31 19.88 -3.11
CA LEU A 58 27.61 19.30 -4.43
C LEU A 58 27.84 17.79 -4.33
N ASP A 59 28.57 17.35 -3.29
CA ASP A 59 28.74 15.92 -2.99
C ASP A 59 27.40 15.22 -2.73
N LEU A 60 26.45 15.90 -2.08
CA LEU A 60 25.12 15.37 -1.86
C LEU A 60 24.38 15.10 -3.18
N LEU A 61 24.52 15.97 -4.20
CA LEU A 61 23.92 15.74 -5.52
C LEU A 61 24.52 14.51 -6.21
N ASP A 62 25.84 14.34 -6.10
CA ASP A 62 26.55 13.16 -6.61
C ASP A 62 26.08 11.89 -5.91
N LEU A 63 26.04 11.92 -4.58
CA LEU A 63 25.64 10.80 -3.74
C LEU A 63 24.20 10.38 -4.03
N ALA A 64 23.27 11.35 -4.07
CA ALA A 64 21.87 11.06 -4.33
C ALA A 64 21.64 10.52 -5.74
N THR A 65 22.39 11.01 -6.73
CA THR A 65 22.36 10.49 -8.10
C THR A 65 22.90 9.06 -8.17
N LEU A 66 24.03 8.79 -7.50
CA LEU A 66 24.63 7.46 -7.43
C LEU A 66 23.70 6.46 -6.77
N VAL A 67 23.15 6.79 -5.60
CA VAL A 67 22.24 5.91 -4.85
C VAL A 67 20.97 5.60 -5.65
N TYR A 68 20.41 6.58 -6.36
CA TYR A 68 19.26 6.35 -7.25
C TYR A 68 19.62 5.42 -8.42
N ALA A 69 20.78 5.65 -9.03
CA ALA A 69 21.25 4.85 -10.15
C ALA A 69 21.56 3.41 -9.75
N VAL A 70 22.21 3.20 -8.60
CA VAL A 70 22.53 1.88 -8.03
C VAL A 70 21.26 1.11 -7.66
N ASP A 71 20.29 1.75 -7.00
CA ASP A 71 18.99 1.12 -6.67
C ASP A 71 18.28 0.63 -7.92
N ALA A 72 18.25 1.44 -8.98
CA ALA A 72 17.60 1.12 -10.24
C ALA A 72 18.41 0.12 -11.12
N ALA A 73 19.71 -0.05 -10.86
CA ALA A 73 20.60 -0.89 -11.64
C ALA A 73 20.54 -2.38 -11.29
N VAL A 74 20.10 -2.76 -10.09
CA VAL A 74 20.11 -4.15 -9.62
C VAL A 74 18.69 -4.67 -9.41
N ARG A 75 18.29 -5.81 -9.96
CA ARG A 75 16.89 -6.30 -9.81
C ARG A 75 16.62 -6.91 -8.43
N ARG A 76 15.41 -6.67 -7.89
CA ARG A 76 14.92 -7.31 -6.65
C ARG A 76 14.23 -8.67 -6.84
N GLY A 77 14.32 -9.25 -8.04
CA GLY A 77 13.54 -10.42 -8.45
C GLY A 77 12.24 -10.02 -9.18
N GLY A 78 11.39 -10.99 -9.52
CA GLY A 78 10.11 -10.78 -10.21
C GLY A 78 8.92 -11.33 -9.43
N THR A 79 7.70 -11.09 -9.89
CA THR A 79 6.46 -11.62 -9.27
C THR A 79 6.38 -13.15 -9.22
N ALA A 80 7.21 -13.84 -10.01
CA ALA A 80 7.32 -15.30 -10.09
C ALA A 80 8.55 -15.87 -9.36
N ASP A 81 9.18 -15.12 -8.45
CA ASP A 81 10.43 -15.56 -7.82
C ASP A 81 10.19 -16.78 -6.91
N GLN A 82 10.56 -17.96 -7.43
CA GLN A 82 10.38 -19.27 -6.80
C GLN A 82 11.18 -19.44 -5.49
N ARG A 83 12.06 -18.49 -5.16
CA ARG A 83 12.90 -18.49 -3.95
C ARG A 83 12.46 -17.47 -2.89
N MET A 84 11.15 -17.24 -2.74
CA MET A 84 10.58 -16.47 -1.61
C MET A 84 11.20 -15.06 -1.44
N GLY A 85 11.61 -14.39 -2.52
CA GLY A 85 12.19 -13.05 -2.44
C GLY A 85 13.65 -13.00 -1.93
N ALA A 86 14.45 -14.04 -2.14
CA ALA A 86 15.88 -14.06 -1.74
C ALA A 86 16.72 -12.87 -2.27
N LYS A 87 16.30 -12.23 -3.38
CA LYS A 87 16.94 -11.04 -3.96
C LYS A 87 16.28 -9.72 -3.54
N TRP A 88 15.27 -9.77 -2.66
CA TRP A 88 14.44 -8.61 -2.31
C TRP A 88 15.23 -7.55 -1.55
N TYR A 89 16.05 -8.01 -0.61
CA TYR A 89 16.97 -7.20 0.17
C TYR A 89 18.38 -7.34 -0.41
N ARG A 90 19.07 -6.21 -0.61
CA ARG A 90 20.42 -6.16 -1.19
C ARG A 90 21.36 -5.46 -0.22
N ARG A 91 22.66 -5.71 -0.38
CA ARG A 91 23.72 -4.97 0.30
C ARG A 91 24.61 -4.31 -0.74
N PHE A 92 24.87 -3.01 -0.59
CA PHE A 92 25.71 -2.21 -1.47
C PHE A 92 26.90 -1.68 -0.66
N LEU A 93 28.12 -2.05 -1.07
CA LEU A 93 29.35 -1.50 -0.54
C LEU A 93 29.83 -0.40 -1.50
N ILE A 94 29.69 0.87 -1.12
CA ILE A 94 29.88 2.02 -1.99
C ILE A 94 31.18 2.75 -1.64
N GLU A 95 32.14 2.74 -2.55
CA GLU A 95 33.30 3.64 -2.51
C GLU A 95 32.98 4.91 -3.32
N MET A 96 33.04 6.08 -2.69
CA MET A 96 32.68 7.35 -3.34
C MET A 96 33.70 8.47 -3.04
N PRO A 97 34.24 9.15 -4.08
CA PRO A 97 35.01 10.37 -3.88
C PRO A 97 34.09 11.53 -3.50
N VAL A 98 34.52 12.34 -2.53
CA VAL A 98 33.82 13.53 -2.04
C VAL A 98 34.76 14.73 -1.97
N ARG A 99 34.22 15.93 -2.02
CA ARG A 99 34.95 17.20 -1.91
C ARG A 99 35.21 17.56 -0.45
N ASP A 100 34.26 17.25 0.45
CA ASP A 100 34.38 17.50 1.89
C ASP A 100 34.48 16.20 2.69
N LEU A 101 35.67 15.58 2.70
CA LEU A 101 35.87 14.29 3.37
C LEU A 101 35.58 14.37 4.87
N ALA A 102 35.88 15.49 5.52
CA ALA A 102 35.67 15.67 6.95
C ALA A 102 34.17 15.59 7.30
N ALA A 103 33.31 16.26 6.53
CA ALA A 103 31.86 16.17 6.73
C ALA A 103 31.35 14.75 6.50
N TRP A 104 31.72 14.10 5.38
CA TRP A 104 31.17 12.78 5.02
C TRP A 104 31.75 11.62 5.83
N SER A 105 32.89 11.82 6.49
CA SER A 105 33.50 10.84 7.39
C SER A 105 33.05 11.00 8.84
N ASP A 106 32.19 11.98 9.14
CA ASP A 106 31.49 12.07 10.42
C ASP A 106 30.65 10.82 10.66
N PHE A 107 30.82 10.20 11.83
CA PHE A 107 30.21 8.91 12.15
C PHE A 107 28.69 9.00 12.23
N ASP A 108 28.16 10.05 12.87
CA ASP A 108 26.73 10.20 13.09
C ASP A 108 26.00 10.55 11.79
N LEU A 109 26.56 11.46 10.99
CA LEU A 109 26.00 11.82 9.68
C LEU A 109 25.97 10.60 8.74
N LYS A 110 27.05 9.82 8.69
CA LYS A 110 27.12 8.61 7.89
C LYS A 110 26.12 7.57 8.35
N ARG A 111 26.01 7.33 9.67
CA ARG A 111 25.01 6.39 10.22
C ARG A 111 23.60 6.80 9.83
N GLU A 112 23.26 8.08 9.97
CA GLU A 112 21.92 8.58 9.62
C GLU A 112 21.61 8.40 8.13
N LEU A 113 22.57 8.65 7.24
CA LEU A 113 22.44 8.37 5.81
C LEU A 113 22.11 6.89 5.55
N GLU A 114 22.86 5.98 6.14
CA GLU A 114 22.71 4.53 5.93
C GLU A 114 21.38 4.00 6.48
N GLU A 115 20.97 4.45 7.67
CA GLU A 115 19.67 4.09 8.27
C GLU A 115 18.48 4.64 7.47
N MET A 116 18.58 5.89 7.01
CA MET A 116 17.57 6.49 6.15
C MET A 116 17.40 5.70 4.85
N LEU A 117 18.50 5.34 4.17
CA LEU A 117 18.43 4.54 2.95
C LEU A 117 17.89 3.13 3.22
N LEU A 118 18.22 2.52 4.36
CA LEU A 118 17.65 1.26 4.81
C LEU A 118 16.13 1.36 5.00
N PHE A 119 15.65 2.42 5.63
CA PHE A 119 14.21 2.61 5.83
C PHE A 119 13.44 2.77 4.51
N LEU A 120 14.00 3.56 3.58
CA LEU A 120 13.37 3.86 2.29
C LEU A 120 13.33 2.65 1.36
N SER A 121 14.44 1.90 1.30
CA SER A 121 14.66 0.87 0.29
C SER A 121 14.53 -0.55 0.81
N GLY A 122 14.76 -0.77 2.11
CA GLY A 122 15.01 -2.08 2.70
C GLY A 122 16.43 -2.62 2.47
N ASP A 123 17.26 -1.97 1.66
CA ASP A 123 18.62 -2.40 1.39
C ASP A 123 19.62 -1.78 2.36
N ARG A 124 20.74 -2.47 2.53
CA ARG A 124 21.87 -1.93 3.28
C ARG A 124 22.81 -1.21 2.31
N PHE A 125 23.03 0.07 2.56
CA PHE A 125 24.06 0.86 1.90
C PHE A 125 25.17 1.09 2.93
N GLU A 126 26.41 0.80 2.56
CA GLU A 126 27.59 1.04 3.38
C GLU A 126 28.58 1.89 2.61
N PHE A 127 28.95 3.05 3.14
CA PHE A 127 29.78 4.01 2.42
C PHE A 127 31.24 3.98 2.88
N ALA A 128 32.15 4.06 1.92
CA ALA A 128 33.56 4.35 2.13
C ALA A 128 33.90 5.62 1.33
N PHE A 129 34.03 6.74 2.02
CA PHE A 129 34.34 8.01 1.39
C PHE A 129 35.84 8.22 1.25
N ARG A 130 36.26 8.81 0.14
CA ARG A 130 37.65 9.23 -0.11
C ARG A 130 37.70 10.66 -0.61
N ALA A 131 38.80 11.37 -0.38
CA ALA A 131 38.96 12.71 -0.93
C ALA A 131 39.05 12.64 -2.47
N THR A 132 38.48 13.63 -3.14
CA THR A 132 38.62 13.80 -4.59
C THR A 132 40.05 14.25 -4.91
N GLU A 133 40.70 13.59 -5.87
CA GLU A 133 42.08 13.91 -6.29
C GLU A 133 42.15 15.19 -7.15
N ASP A 134 41.12 15.43 -7.98
CA ASP A 134 40.99 16.61 -8.83
C ASP A 134 40.03 17.64 -8.20
N LEU A 135 40.57 18.63 -7.47
CA LEU A 135 39.80 19.74 -6.89
C LEU A 135 39.37 20.80 -7.92
N VAL A 136 39.38 20.50 -9.23
CA VAL A 136 38.98 21.48 -10.24
C VAL A 136 37.51 21.83 -10.03
N GLN A 137 37.28 23.00 -9.43
CA GLN A 137 35.99 23.67 -9.31
C GLN A 137 35.55 24.14 -10.70
N THR A 138 35.36 23.22 -11.65
CA THR A 138 34.60 23.54 -12.86
C THR A 138 33.19 23.89 -12.41
N ALA A 139 32.72 25.08 -12.80
CA ALA A 139 31.36 25.56 -12.53
C ALA A 139 30.37 24.39 -12.66
N SER A 140 29.74 24.06 -11.54
CA SER A 140 29.26 22.70 -11.25
C SER A 140 28.45 22.06 -12.39
N PRO A 141 28.74 20.79 -12.76
CA PRO A 141 28.19 20.12 -13.95
C PRO A 141 26.68 20.01 -14.02
N PHE A 142 26.02 20.17 -12.89
CA PHE A 142 24.59 19.99 -12.77
C PHE A 142 23.82 21.18 -13.34
N PHE A 143 24.35 22.40 -13.28
CA PHE A 143 23.52 23.59 -13.42
C PHE A 143 23.45 24.12 -14.86
N ARG A 144 22.23 24.41 -15.31
CA ARG A 144 21.96 25.23 -16.50
C ARG A 144 21.44 26.58 -16.06
N PHE A 145 22.26 27.60 -16.30
CA PHE A 145 22.02 28.92 -15.71
C PHE A 145 20.88 29.70 -16.38
N GLY A 146 20.00 30.27 -15.56
CA GLY A 146 18.98 31.25 -15.96
C GLY A 146 19.43 32.69 -15.67
N PRO A 147 18.68 33.71 -16.13
CA PRO A 147 18.97 35.12 -15.82
C PRO A 147 18.78 35.42 -14.32
N ASP A 148 19.67 36.24 -13.75
CA ASP A 148 19.48 36.78 -12.39
C ASP A 148 18.58 38.01 -12.42
N GLU A 149 17.30 37.77 -12.11
CA GLU A 149 16.27 38.81 -12.04
C GLU A 149 16.02 39.27 -10.60
N GLY A 150 16.87 38.90 -9.63
CA GLY A 150 16.68 39.26 -8.21
C GLY A 150 15.49 38.58 -7.52
N TRP A 151 14.76 37.70 -8.21
CA TRP A 151 13.64 36.95 -7.65
C TRP A 151 14.08 36.01 -6.52
N ARG A 152 13.31 35.93 -5.44
CA ARG A 152 13.56 35.05 -4.30
C ARG A 152 12.26 34.37 -3.84
N PRO A 153 12.27 33.06 -3.56
CA PRO A 153 11.12 32.35 -3.01
C PRO A 153 10.98 32.61 -1.50
N ASP A 154 9.75 32.51 -1.01
CA ASP A 154 9.44 32.41 0.41
C ASP A 154 9.31 30.93 0.82
N ARG A 155 8.90 30.05 -0.11
CA ARG A 155 8.78 28.60 0.07
C ARG A 155 9.38 27.79 -1.08
N VAL A 156 9.86 26.59 -0.76
CA VAL A 156 10.50 25.66 -1.69
C VAL A 156 9.69 24.37 -1.69
N LEU A 157 9.08 24.04 -2.82
CA LEU A 157 8.07 22.98 -2.94
C LEU A 157 8.48 21.94 -3.97
N MET A 158 8.38 20.66 -3.62
CA MET A 158 8.47 19.59 -4.60
C MET A 158 7.21 19.54 -5.48
N PHE A 159 7.40 19.62 -6.79
CA PHE A 159 6.33 19.81 -7.76
C PHE A 159 6.32 18.68 -8.81
N SER A 160 5.46 17.68 -8.61
CA SER A 160 5.37 16.52 -9.51
C SER A 160 4.54 16.81 -10.77
N GLY A 161 3.61 17.78 -10.70
CA GLY A 161 2.58 18.03 -11.70
C GLY A 161 1.30 17.20 -11.48
N GLY A 162 1.20 16.52 -10.33
CA GLY A 162 -0.04 15.88 -9.85
C GLY A 162 -0.91 16.82 -9.02
N LEU A 163 -2.13 16.36 -8.69
CA LEU A 163 -3.12 17.13 -7.93
C LEU A 163 -2.58 17.71 -6.63
N ASP A 164 -1.90 16.89 -5.83
CA ASP A 164 -1.48 17.27 -4.47
C ASP A 164 -0.42 18.37 -4.53
N SER A 165 0.59 18.19 -5.39
CA SER A 165 1.63 19.21 -5.60
C SER A 165 1.09 20.52 -6.19
N PHE A 166 0.04 20.44 -7.02
CA PHE A 166 -0.60 21.61 -7.58
C PHE A 166 -1.42 22.36 -6.53
N ALA A 167 -2.25 21.64 -5.77
CA ALA A 167 -3.01 22.20 -4.65
C ALA A 167 -2.09 22.80 -3.57
N GLY A 168 -0.96 22.16 -3.26
CA GLY A 168 0.02 22.70 -2.33
C GLY A 168 0.63 24.03 -2.79
N ALA A 169 0.97 24.13 -4.08
CA ALA A 169 1.41 25.39 -4.66
C ALA A 169 0.31 26.47 -4.60
N LEU A 170 -0.95 26.10 -4.82
CA LEU A 170 -2.08 27.02 -4.70
C LEU A 170 -2.29 27.52 -3.26
N GLU A 171 -2.26 26.64 -2.25
CA GLU A 171 -2.42 27.07 -0.84
C GLU A 171 -1.30 28.04 -0.44
N GLU A 172 -0.05 27.76 -0.80
CA GLU A 172 1.08 28.65 -0.50
C GLU A 172 0.96 30.01 -1.21
N ILE A 173 0.55 30.04 -2.48
CA ILE A 173 0.43 31.29 -3.24
C ILE A 173 -0.79 32.10 -2.79
N VAL A 174 -1.95 31.46 -2.66
CA VAL A 174 -3.24 32.17 -2.51
C VAL A 174 -3.59 32.40 -1.05
N ASP A 175 -3.52 31.39 -0.20
CA ASP A 175 -3.91 31.53 1.22
C ASP A 175 -2.79 32.15 2.05
N HIS A 176 -1.53 31.91 1.70
CA HIS A 176 -0.37 32.41 2.45
C HIS A 176 0.38 33.57 1.79
N GLY A 177 0.09 33.89 0.51
CA GLY A 177 0.76 34.99 -0.20
C GLY A 177 2.25 34.74 -0.48
N ASN A 178 2.70 33.48 -0.41
CA ASN A 178 4.11 33.13 -0.56
C ASN A 178 4.50 32.99 -2.03
N ARG A 179 5.69 33.46 -2.39
CA ARG A 179 6.34 33.10 -3.66
C ARG A 179 6.95 31.72 -3.53
N VAL A 180 6.71 30.87 -4.51
CA VAL A 180 7.11 29.46 -4.45
C VAL A 180 8.19 29.12 -5.49
N ALA A 181 9.25 28.45 -5.05
CA ALA A 181 10.16 27.72 -5.92
C ALA A 181 9.64 26.29 -6.10
N LEU A 182 9.25 25.96 -7.33
CA LEU A 182 8.69 24.65 -7.69
C LEU A 182 9.81 23.79 -8.28
N ILE A 183 10.26 22.76 -7.55
CA ILE A 183 11.28 21.83 -8.02
C ILE A 183 10.60 20.61 -8.60
N SER A 184 10.80 20.38 -9.89
CA SER A 184 10.24 19.20 -10.53
C SER A 184 11.31 18.25 -11.01
N HIS A 185 11.01 16.95 -11.02
CA HIS A 185 11.85 15.95 -11.66
C HIS A 185 11.11 15.36 -12.86
N PHE A 186 11.83 15.13 -13.96
CA PHE A 186 11.33 14.37 -15.09
C PHE A 186 12.40 13.43 -15.66
N SER A 187 12.02 12.16 -15.80
CA SER A 187 12.76 11.13 -16.54
C SER A 187 12.12 10.83 -17.90
N SER A 188 10.88 11.29 -18.12
CA SER A 188 10.10 11.14 -19.35
C SER A 188 9.79 12.51 -19.95
N THR A 189 9.89 12.60 -21.28
CA THR A 189 9.51 13.81 -22.03
C THR A 189 8.02 14.10 -21.96
N LYS A 190 7.18 13.16 -21.51
CA LYS A 190 5.72 13.34 -21.37
C LYS A 190 5.33 14.23 -20.19
N ILE A 191 6.12 14.25 -19.11
CA ILE A 191 5.76 14.96 -17.86
C ILE A 191 6.25 16.41 -17.87
N ALA A 192 7.38 16.70 -18.52
CA ALA A 192 7.95 18.05 -18.53
C ALA A 192 7.02 19.13 -19.15
N PRO A 193 6.27 18.89 -20.25
CA PRO A 193 5.28 19.84 -20.76
C PRO A 193 4.20 20.15 -19.72
N ILE A 194 3.67 19.11 -19.07
CA ILE A 194 2.59 19.22 -18.09
C ILE A 194 2.99 20.09 -16.91
N GLN A 195 4.20 19.88 -16.37
CA GLN A 195 4.73 20.71 -15.30
C GLN A 195 4.87 22.17 -15.74
N ARG A 196 5.35 22.43 -16.97
CA ARG A 196 5.48 23.79 -17.51
C ARG A 196 4.11 24.45 -17.70
N ASP A 197 3.14 23.73 -18.22
CA ASP A 197 1.80 24.25 -18.51
C ASP A 197 1.07 24.60 -17.20
N LEU A 198 1.18 23.76 -16.17
CA LEU A 198 0.63 24.06 -14.84
C LEU A 198 1.33 25.26 -14.19
N VAL A 199 2.65 25.39 -14.33
CA VAL A 199 3.38 26.58 -13.86
C VAL A 199 2.94 27.84 -14.61
N ALA A 200 2.71 27.75 -15.91
CA ALA A 200 2.18 28.85 -16.71
C ALA A 200 0.78 29.24 -16.20
N ALA A 201 -0.11 28.28 -15.97
CA ALA A 201 -1.43 28.53 -15.40
C ALA A 201 -1.36 29.21 -14.01
N LEU A 202 -0.43 28.81 -13.14
CA LEU A 202 -0.20 29.50 -11.86
C LEU A 202 0.23 30.96 -12.07
N LYS A 203 1.16 31.21 -13.00
CA LYS A 203 1.66 32.56 -13.29
C LYS A 203 0.61 33.47 -13.92
N ASP A 204 -0.17 32.93 -14.84
CA ASP A 204 -1.18 33.68 -15.58
C ASP A 204 -2.39 33.98 -14.69
N GLY A 205 -2.79 33.02 -13.84
CA GLY A 205 -3.92 33.17 -12.92
C GLY A 205 -3.61 33.95 -11.65
N LEU A 206 -2.39 33.83 -11.10
CA LEU A 206 -2.06 34.32 -9.74
C LEU A 206 -0.93 35.35 -9.71
N GLY A 207 -0.27 35.62 -10.84
CA GLY A 207 0.78 36.61 -10.98
C GLY A 207 2.13 36.02 -11.40
N LYS A 208 2.79 36.69 -12.35
CA LYS A 208 4.02 36.20 -13.01
C LYS A 208 5.19 35.90 -12.07
N ASN A 209 5.24 36.59 -10.93
CA ASN A 209 6.32 36.50 -9.94
C ASN A 209 6.01 35.55 -8.78
N MET A 210 4.81 34.93 -8.74
CA MET A 210 4.42 34.07 -7.62
C MET A 210 5.06 32.68 -7.67
N ALA A 211 5.43 32.19 -8.85
CA ALA A 211 6.04 30.88 -9.01
C ALA A 211 7.27 30.92 -9.91
N ARG A 212 8.34 30.23 -9.51
CA ARG A 212 9.48 29.92 -10.41
C ARG A 212 9.72 28.42 -10.43
N HIS A 213 9.90 27.89 -11.64
CA HIS A 213 10.05 26.46 -11.87
C HIS A 213 11.53 26.10 -12.11
N PHE A 214 12.01 25.13 -11.34
CA PHE A 214 13.35 24.56 -11.41
C PHE A 214 13.24 23.12 -11.91
N PRO A 215 13.29 22.90 -13.24
CA PRO A 215 13.17 21.57 -13.82
C PRO A 215 14.48 20.79 -13.65
N VAL A 216 14.38 19.59 -13.08
CA VAL A 216 15.48 18.66 -12.88
C VAL A 216 15.31 17.45 -13.79
N GLN A 217 16.31 17.20 -14.62
CA GLN A 217 16.38 16.05 -15.50
C GLN A 217 17.36 15.03 -14.94
N ILE A 218 16.90 13.79 -14.79
CA ILE A 218 17.76 12.65 -14.46
C ILE A 218 17.57 11.57 -15.52
N GLN A 219 18.68 11.15 -16.10
CA GLN A 219 18.71 10.10 -17.11
C GLN A 219 19.61 8.97 -16.63
N LEU A 220 19.00 7.80 -16.43
CA LEU A 220 19.71 6.58 -16.13
C LEU A 220 20.30 6.03 -17.43
N GLY A 221 21.59 5.71 -17.42
CA GLY A 221 22.29 5.13 -18.56
C GLY A 221 21.84 3.70 -18.87
N LYS A 222 22.38 3.15 -19.96
CA LYS A 222 22.13 1.75 -20.34
C LYS A 222 22.46 0.82 -19.16
N GLY A 223 21.59 -0.16 -18.90
CA GLY A 223 21.74 -1.11 -17.80
C GLY A 223 21.41 -0.55 -16.41
N THR A 224 21.01 0.72 -16.28
CA THR A 224 20.76 1.36 -14.97
C THR A 224 19.26 1.46 -14.64
N ASN A 225 18.38 0.97 -15.51
CA ASN A 225 16.93 0.98 -15.30
C ASN A 225 16.35 -0.44 -15.34
N LEU A 226 16.93 -1.33 -14.54
CA LEU A 226 16.56 -2.74 -14.46
C LEU A 226 15.53 -3.00 -13.35
N GLU A 227 15.52 -2.18 -12.31
CA GLU A 227 14.61 -2.27 -11.17
C GLU A 227 13.60 -1.12 -11.15
N GLY A 228 12.32 -1.47 -11.29
CA GLY A 228 11.23 -0.52 -11.53
C GLY A 228 10.61 0.09 -10.29
N THR A 229 10.95 -0.35 -9.07
CA THR A 229 10.33 0.19 -7.84
C THR A 229 10.92 1.53 -7.40
N HIS A 230 12.14 1.87 -7.84
CA HIS A 230 12.78 3.19 -7.63
C HIS A 230 12.67 3.70 -6.18
N ARG A 231 13.06 2.89 -5.20
CA ARG A 231 12.78 3.14 -3.76
C ARG A 231 13.60 4.27 -3.16
N THR A 232 14.78 4.53 -3.70
CA THR A 232 15.64 5.63 -3.24
C THR A 232 15.36 6.95 -3.96
N ARG A 233 14.37 6.99 -4.86
CA ARG A 233 14.00 8.19 -5.61
C ARG A 233 13.55 9.35 -4.71
N SER A 234 12.94 9.05 -3.56
CA SER A 234 12.54 10.06 -2.58
C SER A 234 13.74 10.78 -1.97
N PHE A 235 14.83 10.08 -1.66
CA PHE A 235 16.07 10.68 -1.17
C PHE A 235 16.65 11.67 -2.17
N LEU A 236 16.68 11.29 -3.45
CA LEU A 236 17.09 12.16 -4.54
C LEU A 236 16.23 13.43 -4.63
N PHE A 237 14.92 13.31 -4.47
CA PHE A 237 14.01 14.46 -4.48
C PHE A 237 14.25 15.39 -3.30
N ALA A 238 14.40 14.83 -2.10
CA ALA A 238 14.68 15.62 -0.91
C ALA A 238 16.04 16.33 -1.03
N ALA A 239 17.07 15.65 -1.52
CA ALA A 239 18.39 16.24 -1.77
C ALA A 239 18.33 17.41 -2.75
N LEU A 240 17.60 17.27 -3.87
CA LEU A 240 17.40 18.34 -4.84
C LEU A 240 16.67 19.54 -4.24
N GLY A 241 15.59 19.29 -3.49
CA GLY A 241 14.87 20.34 -2.78
C GLY A 241 15.76 21.08 -1.78
N THR A 242 16.55 20.35 -0.99
CA THR A 242 17.50 20.89 -0.02
C THR A 242 18.55 21.78 -0.70
N VAL A 243 19.13 21.33 -1.82
CA VAL A 243 20.12 22.13 -2.57
C VAL A 243 19.51 23.44 -3.06
N VAL A 244 18.30 23.39 -3.63
CA VAL A 244 17.61 24.61 -4.09
C VAL A 244 17.24 25.51 -2.91
N ALA A 245 16.79 24.95 -1.78
CA ALA A 245 16.50 25.72 -0.57
C ALA A 245 17.74 26.44 -0.05
N LEU A 246 18.87 25.76 0.08
CA LEU A 246 20.14 26.36 0.50
C LEU A 246 20.59 27.47 -0.44
N ALA A 247 20.47 27.26 -1.76
CA ALA A 247 20.82 28.30 -2.74
C ALA A 247 20.04 29.60 -2.49
N PHE A 248 18.78 29.50 -2.03
CA PHE A 248 17.95 30.66 -1.70
C PHE A 248 17.96 31.05 -0.21
N ASN A 249 18.88 30.51 0.60
CA ASN A 249 18.92 30.69 2.05
C ASN A 249 17.56 30.39 2.69
N ARG A 250 17.00 29.22 2.36
CA ARG A 250 15.80 28.66 2.95
C ARG A 250 16.15 27.36 3.68
N ASP A 251 15.39 27.11 4.72
CA ASP A 251 15.55 26.01 5.67
C ASP A 251 14.35 25.06 5.67
N ARG A 252 13.48 25.15 4.65
CA ARG A 252 12.29 24.32 4.56
C ARG A 252 12.01 23.88 3.13
N VAL A 253 11.80 22.58 2.95
CA VAL A 253 11.33 21.97 1.71
C VAL A 253 10.06 21.20 2.00
N SER A 254 8.99 21.51 1.28
CA SER A 254 7.70 20.85 1.48
C SER A 254 7.34 19.96 0.31
N PHE A 255 7.05 18.70 0.63
CA PHE A 255 6.30 17.80 -0.23
C PHE A 255 4.81 18.05 -0.02
N HIS A 256 4.01 17.66 -1.00
CA HIS A 256 2.55 17.69 -0.87
C HIS A 256 2.03 16.37 -1.41
N GLU A 257 1.72 15.46 -0.49
CA GLU A 257 1.07 14.18 -0.78
C GLU A 257 0.01 13.96 0.29
N ASN A 258 -1.16 13.50 -0.13
CA ASN A 258 -2.26 13.28 0.80
C ASN A 258 -1.92 12.19 1.83
N GLY A 259 -2.60 12.22 2.97
CA GLY A 259 -2.34 11.34 4.10
C GLY A 259 -2.55 9.86 3.80
N ILE A 260 -3.56 9.52 3.00
CA ILE A 260 -3.89 8.12 2.66
C ILE A 260 -2.73 7.47 1.91
N VAL A 261 -2.19 8.16 0.92
CA VAL A 261 -1.02 7.70 0.17
C VAL A 261 0.25 7.74 1.03
N SER A 262 0.42 8.77 1.87
CA SER A 262 1.61 8.95 2.71
C SER A 262 1.74 7.88 3.81
N LEU A 263 0.62 7.45 4.40
CA LEU A 263 0.58 6.34 5.36
C LEU A 263 0.99 5.02 4.73
N ASN A 264 0.72 4.84 3.43
CA ASN A 264 1.14 3.69 2.66
C ASN A 264 0.68 2.34 3.25
N LEU A 265 -0.55 2.31 3.79
CA LEU A 265 -1.23 1.08 4.20
C LEU A 265 -1.63 0.33 2.93
N ALA A 266 -0.97 -0.78 2.63
CA ALA A 266 -1.11 -1.45 1.35
C ALA A 266 -2.53 -2.01 1.19
N PRO A 267 -3.27 -1.67 0.11
CA PRO A 267 -4.62 -2.19 -0.06
C PRO A 267 -4.63 -3.70 -0.37
N VAL A 268 -3.56 -4.24 -0.95
CA VAL A 268 -3.48 -5.67 -1.22
C VAL A 268 -2.59 -6.32 -0.16
N ALA A 269 -3.11 -7.29 0.59
CA ALA A 269 -2.34 -8.08 1.55
C ALA A 269 -1.15 -8.85 0.92
N ASN A 270 -1.03 -8.87 -0.41
CA ASN A 270 0.10 -9.46 -1.15
C ASN A 270 1.19 -8.41 -1.51
N VAL A 271 0.91 -7.13 -1.30
CA VAL A 271 1.87 -6.02 -1.38
C VAL A 271 2.41 -5.75 0.03
N LEU A 272 2.86 -6.81 0.71
CA LEU A 272 3.47 -6.69 2.04
C LEU A 272 4.82 -5.97 1.98
N GLY A 273 5.05 -5.10 2.95
CA GLY A 273 6.37 -4.57 3.29
C GLY A 273 6.85 -3.41 2.43
N THR A 274 8.17 -3.34 2.25
CA THR A 274 8.88 -2.35 1.43
C THR A 274 8.54 -2.53 -0.05
N ARG A 275 7.27 -2.62 -0.47
CA ARG A 275 6.80 -2.83 -1.86
C ARG A 275 6.26 -1.57 -2.52
N ALA A 276 5.78 -0.61 -1.74
CA ALA A 276 5.43 0.74 -2.19
C ALA A 276 6.45 1.78 -1.68
N SER A 277 6.58 2.93 -2.36
CA SER A 277 7.55 3.97 -2.02
C SER A 277 7.07 4.78 -0.82
N ARG A 278 7.87 4.85 0.25
CA ARG A 278 7.56 5.60 1.49
C ARG A 278 7.97 7.08 1.41
N THR A 279 7.77 7.72 0.24
CA THR A 279 8.34 9.02 -0.10
C THR A 279 8.00 10.12 0.91
N THR A 280 6.75 10.17 1.34
CA THR A 280 6.21 11.20 2.26
C THR A 280 5.71 10.59 3.57
N HIS A 281 6.12 9.36 3.88
CA HIS A 281 5.80 8.73 5.16
C HIS A 281 6.42 9.57 6.31
N PRO A 282 5.73 9.78 7.45
CA PRO A 282 6.25 10.63 8.53
C PRO A 282 7.68 10.29 8.96
N GLN A 283 7.97 9.00 9.16
CA GLN A 283 9.33 8.54 9.48
C GLN A 283 10.36 8.84 8.37
N ALA A 284 9.99 8.83 7.08
CA ALA A 284 10.92 9.21 6.02
C ALA A 284 11.26 10.70 6.11
N LEU A 285 10.24 11.55 6.31
CA LEU A 285 10.39 13.00 6.39
C LEU A 285 11.19 13.43 7.63
N ASP A 286 11.00 12.76 8.76
CA ASP A 286 11.77 13.00 9.98
C ASP A 286 13.24 12.60 9.82
N ARG A 287 13.52 11.45 9.18
CA ARG A 287 14.88 11.04 8.83
C ARG A 287 15.52 11.99 7.82
N PHE A 288 14.78 12.45 6.82
CA PHE A 288 15.27 13.48 5.91
C PHE A 288 15.62 14.77 6.67
N THR A 289 14.73 15.25 7.53
CA THR A 289 14.95 16.44 8.37
C THR A 289 16.20 16.29 9.23
N SER A 290 16.35 15.15 9.91
CA SER A 290 17.52 14.86 10.74
C SER A 290 18.81 14.81 9.92
N PHE A 291 18.83 14.05 8.82
CA PHE A 291 20.00 13.93 7.95
C PHE A 291 20.41 15.27 7.32
N PHE A 292 19.48 15.96 6.67
CA PHE A 292 19.80 17.22 5.99
C PHE A 292 20.14 18.32 6.99
N GLY A 293 19.45 18.40 8.13
CA GLY A 293 19.78 19.34 9.20
C GLY A 293 21.21 19.18 9.72
N GLN A 294 21.63 17.93 9.98
CA GLN A 294 23.02 17.63 10.36
C GLN A 294 24.01 17.97 9.25
N LEU A 295 23.74 17.57 8.00
CA LEU A 295 24.63 17.81 6.88
C LEU A 295 24.91 19.30 6.67
N VAL A 296 23.87 20.14 6.70
CA VAL A 296 24.00 21.55 6.32
C VAL A 296 24.30 22.45 7.52
N GLY A 297 24.09 21.96 8.74
CA GLY A 297 24.27 22.74 9.98
C GLY A 297 23.22 23.83 10.17
N THR A 298 22.05 23.69 9.53
CA THR A 298 20.92 24.62 9.64
C THR A 298 19.68 23.84 10.08
N GLY A 299 18.63 24.54 10.53
CA GLY A 299 17.35 23.94 10.92
C GLY A 299 16.53 23.40 9.73
N MET A 300 17.19 22.79 8.73
CA MET A 300 16.58 22.29 7.50
C MET A 300 15.46 21.30 7.82
N ARG A 301 14.24 21.66 7.46
CA ARG A 301 13.01 20.87 7.67
C ARG A 301 12.47 20.36 6.35
N ILE A 302 12.24 19.06 6.29
CA ILE A 302 11.57 18.40 5.17
C ILE A 302 10.22 17.90 5.66
N ASP A 303 9.12 18.42 5.11
CA ASP A 303 7.79 18.11 5.62
C ASP A 303 6.75 17.83 4.52
N ASN A 304 5.54 17.45 4.97
CA ASN A 304 4.38 17.23 4.13
C ASN A 304 3.13 17.83 4.79
N PRO A 305 2.77 19.10 4.47
CA PRO A 305 1.59 19.76 5.04
C PRO A 305 0.27 19.03 4.74
N PHE A 306 0.23 18.17 3.72
CA PHE A 306 -0.99 17.47 3.28
C PHE A 306 -1.20 16.11 3.96
N PHE A 307 -0.35 15.75 4.92
CA PHE A 307 -0.49 14.49 5.65
C PHE A 307 -1.86 14.29 6.30
N TRP A 308 -2.54 15.38 6.70
CA TRP A 308 -3.86 15.30 7.33
C TRP A 308 -5.04 15.46 6.37
N LYS A 309 -4.78 15.55 5.06
CA LYS A 309 -5.78 15.71 4.00
C LYS A 309 -6.00 14.40 3.27
N THR A 310 -7.25 14.11 2.92
CA THR A 310 -7.60 13.10 1.93
C THR A 310 -7.42 13.66 0.51
N LYS A 311 -7.44 12.79 -0.50
CA LYS A 311 -7.44 13.24 -1.90
C LYS A 311 -8.65 14.11 -2.25
N THR A 312 -9.81 13.83 -1.63
CA THR A 312 -11.03 14.64 -1.78
C THR A 312 -10.80 16.04 -1.20
N ASP A 313 -10.19 16.15 -0.01
CA ASP A 313 -9.84 17.44 0.60
C ASP A 313 -8.92 18.26 -0.32
N VAL A 314 -7.95 17.61 -0.97
CA VAL A 314 -7.03 18.25 -1.94
C VAL A 314 -7.79 18.84 -3.13
N LEU A 315 -8.75 18.10 -3.69
CA LEU A 315 -9.58 18.57 -4.81
C LEU A 315 -10.50 19.72 -4.41
N LEU A 316 -11.10 19.65 -3.22
CA LEU A 316 -11.92 20.72 -2.66
C LEU A 316 -11.09 22.00 -2.42
N THR A 317 -9.82 21.87 -2.00
CA THR A 317 -8.87 22.99 -1.98
C THR A 317 -8.73 23.65 -3.35
N ILE A 318 -8.46 22.87 -4.41
CA ILE A 318 -8.29 23.42 -5.78
C ILE A 318 -9.55 24.17 -6.22
N SER A 319 -10.73 23.60 -5.94
CA SER A 319 -12.02 24.21 -6.25
C SER A 319 -12.27 25.50 -5.48
N ARG A 320 -12.02 25.50 -4.16
CA ARG A 320 -12.12 26.69 -3.30
C ARG A 320 -11.23 27.82 -3.79
N LEU A 321 -10.00 27.48 -4.21
CA LEU A 321 -9.00 28.40 -4.74
C LEU A 321 -9.21 28.78 -6.22
N LYS A 322 -10.38 28.46 -6.78
CA LYS A 322 -10.84 28.88 -8.12
C LYS A 322 -9.95 28.42 -9.27
N MET A 323 -9.30 27.27 -9.12
CA MET A 323 -8.43 26.68 -10.14
C MET A 323 -8.90 25.28 -10.56
N ALA A 324 -10.20 25.01 -10.42
CA ALA A 324 -10.80 23.71 -10.75
C ALA A 324 -10.59 23.31 -12.23
N ASP A 325 -10.58 24.27 -13.15
CA ASP A 325 -10.31 24.02 -14.58
C ASP A 325 -8.93 23.40 -14.82
N GLN A 326 -7.99 23.56 -13.89
CA GLN A 326 -6.65 22.97 -13.99
C GLN A 326 -6.59 21.50 -13.58
N ILE A 327 -7.65 20.94 -12.98
CA ILE A 327 -7.71 19.53 -12.55
C ILE A 327 -7.41 18.59 -13.73
N ALA A 328 -8.05 18.80 -14.89
CA ALA A 328 -7.86 18.01 -16.11
C ALA A 328 -6.41 18.03 -16.64
N HIS A 329 -5.63 19.05 -16.28
CA HIS A 329 -4.25 19.21 -16.73
C HIS A 329 -3.22 18.57 -15.79
N THR A 330 -3.61 18.15 -14.58
CA THR A 330 -2.72 17.46 -13.63
C THR A 330 -2.55 15.97 -13.94
N ARG A 331 -1.45 15.34 -13.46
CA ARG A 331 -1.18 13.90 -13.65
C ARG A 331 -0.84 13.17 -12.35
N SER A 332 -1.76 12.31 -11.92
CA SER A 332 -1.57 11.40 -10.78
C SER A 332 -1.11 9.99 -11.19
N CYS A 333 -1.18 9.63 -12.48
CA CYS A 333 -0.98 8.25 -12.91
C CYS A 333 0.48 7.78 -12.75
N ALA A 334 0.67 6.66 -12.04
CA ALA A 334 1.99 6.02 -11.86
C ALA A 334 2.55 5.37 -13.15
N ASP A 335 1.68 4.98 -14.09
CA ASP A 335 2.07 4.35 -15.36
C ASP A 335 2.29 5.41 -16.45
N VAL A 336 3.35 6.20 -16.29
CA VAL A 336 3.69 7.30 -17.20
C VAL A 336 4.03 6.82 -18.61
N HIS A 337 4.60 5.61 -18.74
CA HIS A 337 5.06 5.10 -20.03
C HIS A 337 3.90 4.83 -21.00
N ASN A 338 2.79 4.28 -20.52
CA ASN A 338 1.64 3.93 -21.35
C ASN A 338 0.60 5.04 -21.52
N GLN A 339 0.88 6.26 -21.05
CA GLN A 339 0.00 7.42 -21.27
C GLN A 339 -0.03 7.83 -22.74
N THR A 340 -1.20 8.27 -23.19
CA THR A 340 -1.45 8.84 -24.53
C THR A 340 -2.09 10.22 -24.40
N ILE A 341 -2.21 10.97 -25.50
CA ILE A 341 -2.89 12.28 -25.48
C ILE A 341 -4.35 12.12 -25.04
N GLN A 342 -5.03 11.07 -25.51
CA GLN A 342 -6.41 10.75 -25.14
C GLN A 342 -6.50 10.18 -23.73
N HIS A 343 -5.71 9.15 -23.42
CA HIS A 343 -5.73 8.48 -22.12
C HIS A 343 -4.50 8.86 -21.30
N VAL A 344 -4.63 9.96 -20.57
CA VAL A 344 -3.58 10.49 -19.68
C VAL A 344 -3.59 9.80 -18.31
N HIS A 345 -4.69 9.12 -17.97
CA HIS A 345 -4.82 8.25 -16.82
C HIS A 345 -5.06 6.80 -17.27
N CYS A 346 -4.38 5.83 -16.65
CA CYS A 346 -4.55 4.43 -17.04
C CYS A 346 -5.81 3.79 -16.44
N GLY A 347 -6.39 4.37 -15.37
CA GLY A 347 -7.58 3.81 -14.68
C GLY A 347 -7.34 2.55 -13.85
N ARG A 348 -6.19 1.88 -14.02
CA ARG A 348 -5.84 0.62 -13.34
C ARG A 348 -4.95 0.75 -12.11
N CYS A 349 -4.08 1.77 -12.05
CA CYS A 349 -3.17 1.92 -10.91
C CYS A 349 -3.89 2.56 -9.72
N SER A 350 -3.44 2.26 -8.50
CA SER A 350 -4.02 2.80 -7.27
C SER A 350 -4.15 4.32 -7.27
N GLN A 351 -3.18 5.03 -7.84
CA GLN A 351 -3.20 6.50 -7.94
C GLN A 351 -4.30 7.04 -8.89
N CYS A 352 -4.67 6.28 -9.94
CA CYS A 352 -5.80 6.66 -10.81
C CYS A 352 -7.14 6.33 -10.16
N ILE A 353 -7.22 5.18 -9.47
CA ILE A 353 -8.41 4.76 -8.73
C ILE A 353 -8.72 5.78 -7.62
N ASP A 354 -7.71 6.14 -6.82
CA ASP A 354 -7.82 7.14 -5.75
C ASP A 354 -8.23 8.51 -6.27
N ARG A 355 -7.56 9.00 -7.32
CA ARG A 355 -7.95 10.24 -8.00
C ARG A 355 -9.42 10.21 -8.41
N ARG A 356 -9.86 9.14 -9.07
CA ARG A 356 -11.20 9.10 -9.66
C ARG A 356 -12.29 9.00 -8.61
N PHE A 357 -12.08 8.23 -7.54
CA PHE A 357 -12.96 8.24 -6.38
C PHE A 357 -13.05 9.64 -5.76
N ALA A 358 -11.92 10.30 -5.55
CA ALA A 358 -11.87 11.62 -4.94
C ALA A 358 -12.57 12.70 -5.78
N VAL A 359 -12.44 12.65 -7.11
CA VAL A 359 -13.15 13.55 -8.05
C VAL A 359 -14.66 13.38 -7.95
N LEU A 360 -15.14 12.13 -7.96
CA LEU A 360 -16.56 11.81 -7.84
C LEU A 360 -17.10 12.25 -6.47
N ALA A 361 -16.37 11.95 -5.40
CA ALA A 361 -16.75 12.35 -4.05
C ALA A 361 -16.77 13.88 -3.86
N ALA A 362 -15.91 14.61 -4.56
CA ALA A 362 -15.89 16.08 -4.53
C ALA A 362 -16.96 16.73 -5.44
N GLY A 363 -17.66 15.96 -6.29
CA GLY A 363 -18.60 16.50 -7.28
C GLY A 363 -17.92 17.36 -8.35
N LEU A 364 -16.70 17.00 -8.75
CA LEU A 364 -15.87 17.77 -9.69
C LEU A 364 -15.65 17.04 -11.03
N GLU A 365 -16.54 16.11 -11.39
CA GLU A 365 -16.43 15.28 -12.60
C GLU A 365 -16.33 16.11 -13.88
N ARG A 366 -16.99 17.28 -13.91
CA ARG A 366 -16.92 18.19 -15.06
C ARG A 366 -15.50 18.71 -15.35
N PHE A 367 -14.62 18.69 -14.36
CA PHE A 367 -13.23 19.16 -14.45
C PHE A 367 -12.21 18.02 -14.60
N ASP A 368 -12.67 16.77 -14.63
CA ASP A 368 -11.85 15.58 -14.80
C ASP A 368 -12.65 14.59 -15.67
N PRO A 369 -12.58 14.70 -17.01
CA PRO A 369 -13.42 13.91 -17.91
C PRO A 369 -13.13 12.41 -17.79
N ALA A 370 -14.17 11.58 -17.89
CA ALA A 370 -14.05 10.13 -17.79
C ALA A 370 -13.19 9.54 -18.92
N GLU A 371 -13.25 10.15 -20.10
CA GLU A 371 -12.56 9.77 -21.32
C GLU A 371 -11.04 9.92 -21.20
N ALA A 372 -10.55 10.70 -20.22
CA ALA A 372 -9.13 10.79 -19.91
C ALA A 372 -8.56 9.49 -19.31
N TYR A 373 -9.44 8.57 -18.87
CA TYR A 373 -9.10 7.29 -18.26
C TYR A 373 -9.25 6.16 -19.27
N ARG A 374 -8.21 5.33 -19.44
CA ARG A 374 -8.30 4.12 -20.28
C ARG A 374 -9.32 3.11 -19.75
N ILE A 375 -9.43 3.01 -18.43
CA ILE A 375 -10.43 2.19 -17.76
C ILE A 375 -11.20 3.13 -16.84
N ASP A 376 -12.46 3.40 -17.17
CA ASP A 376 -13.33 4.16 -16.27
C ASP A 376 -13.51 3.41 -14.93
N LEU A 377 -13.58 4.16 -13.83
CA LEU A 377 -13.65 3.58 -12.50
C LEU A 377 -14.89 2.69 -12.34
N LEU A 378 -16.07 3.18 -12.76
CA LEU A 378 -17.36 2.55 -12.51
C LEU A 378 -17.80 1.65 -13.66
N THR A 379 -17.56 2.06 -14.91
CA THR A 379 -18.07 1.33 -16.09
C THR A 379 -16.99 0.60 -16.87
N GLY A 380 -15.71 0.82 -16.56
CA GLY A 380 -14.59 0.17 -17.26
C GLY A 380 -14.45 -1.31 -16.88
N GLU A 381 -14.45 -2.19 -17.87
CA GLU A 381 -14.18 -3.62 -17.71
C GLU A 381 -12.70 -3.86 -17.38
N ARG A 382 -12.44 -4.76 -16.42
CA ARG A 382 -11.08 -5.09 -15.96
C ARG A 382 -10.74 -6.53 -16.30
N ASN A 383 -10.23 -6.74 -17.51
CA ASN A 383 -9.95 -8.10 -18.01
C ASN A 383 -8.77 -8.79 -17.29
N ALA A 384 -7.76 -8.02 -16.87
CA ALA A 384 -6.60 -8.57 -16.17
C ALA A 384 -6.91 -8.86 -14.69
N VAL A 385 -6.44 -10.00 -14.18
CA VAL A 385 -6.60 -10.39 -12.76
C VAL A 385 -6.02 -9.33 -11.83
N GLN A 386 -4.87 -8.77 -12.17
CA GLN A 386 -4.18 -7.75 -11.37
C GLN A 386 -4.97 -6.45 -11.28
N ASP A 387 -5.63 -6.05 -12.38
CA ASP A 387 -6.43 -4.83 -12.42
C ASP A 387 -7.71 -4.98 -11.59
N ARG A 388 -8.33 -6.17 -11.61
CA ARG A 388 -9.47 -6.52 -10.74
C ARG A 388 -9.09 -6.51 -9.28
N GLU A 389 -8.01 -7.21 -8.92
CA GLU A 389 -7.54 -7.28 -7.54
C GLU A 389 -7.18 -5.88 -7.02
N MET A 390 -6.44 -5.07 -7.78
CA MET A 390 -6.10 -3.71 -7.37
C MET A 390 -7.33 -2.86 -7.04
N ALA A 391 -8.35 -2.89 -7.91
CA ALA A 391 -9.57 -2.10 -7.71
C ALA A 391 -10.44 -2.63 -6.55
N LEU A 392 -10.60 -3.95 -6.46
CA LEU A 392 -11.37 -4.58 -5.39
C LEU A 392 -10.70 -4.42 -4.03
N SER A 393 -9.40 -4.66 -3.95
CA SER A 393 -8.64 -4.43 -2.73
C SER A 393 -8.74 -2.98 -2.30
N TYR A 394 -8.52 -2.02 -3.21
CA TYR A 394 -8.66 -0.60 -2.87
C TYR A 394 -10.04 -0.29 -2.27
N LEU A 395 -11.12 -0.75 -2.91
CA LEU A 395 -12.48 -0.53 -2.44
C LEU A 395 -12.75 -1.20 -1.08
N ARG A 396 -12.32 -2.45 -0.88
CA ARG A 396 -12.50 -3.16 0.40
C ARG A 396 -11.82 -2.44 1.56
N ASN A 397 -10.55 -2.04 1.39
CA ASN A 397 -9.83 -1.32 2.44
C ASN A 397 -10.45 0.04 2.74
N ALA A 398 -10.94 0.76 1.72
CA ALA A 398 -11.62 2.02 1.95
C ALA A 398 -12.92 1.83 2.75
N ILE A 399 -13.71 0.80 2.45
CA ILE A 399 -14.93 0.50 3.22
C ILE A 399 -14.60 0.08 4.66
N GLU A 400 -13.58 -0.76 4.85
CA GLU A 400 -13.09 -1.14 6.20
C GLU A 400 -12.58 0.09 6.97
N ALA A 401 -11.90 1.01 6.26
CA ALA A 401 -11.41 2.27 6.81
C ALA A 401 -12.54 3.18 7.28
N GLU A 402 -13.77 3.08 6.76
CA GLU A 402 -14.91 3.92 7.20
C GLU A 402 -15.26 3.70 8.68
N PHE A 403 -15.17 2.46 9.14
CA PHE A 403 -15.58 2.04 10.49
C PHE A 403 -14.40 1.73 11.41
N THR A 404 -13.21 2.16 11.00
CA THR A 404 -12.00 1.88 11.76
C THR A 404 -11.99 2.65 13.09
N THR A 405 -11.56 1.96 14.14
CA THR A 405 -11.29 2.49 15.47
C THR A 405 -9.79 2.43 15.78
N PRO A 406 -9.29 3.20 16.77
CA PRO A 406 -7.89 3.13 17.20
C PRO A 406 -7.41 1.69 17.50
N ILE A 407 -8.23 0.91 18.20
CA ILE A 407 -7.90 -0.48 18.58
C ILE A 407 -7.84 -1.37 17.35
N SER A 408 -8.86 -1.33 16.49
CA SER A 408 -8.89 -2.14 15.27
C SER A 408 -7.76 -1.79 14.32
N LEU A 409 -7.40 -0.50 14.21
CA LEU A 409 -6.32 -0.04 13.35
C LEU A 409 -4.96 -0.59 13.80
N LEU A 410 -4.68 -0.55 15.10
CA LEU A 410 -3.43 -1.11 15.65
C LEU A 410 -3.39 -2.64 15.51
N ALA A 411 -4.54 -3.31 15.60
CA ALA A 411 -4.62 -4.76 15.45
C ALA A 411 -4.42 -5.21 13.99
N SER A 412 -4.97 -4.48 13.02
CA SER A 412 -4.87 -4.83 11.59
C SER A 412 -3.62 -4.26 10.92
N HIS A 413 -3.14 -3.10 11.36
CA HIS A 413 -2.02 -2.35 10.78
C HIS A 413 -1.02 -1.88 11.85
N PRO A 414 -0.31 -2.78 12.55
CA PRO A 414 0.67 -2.39 13.56
C PRO A 414 1.81 -1.51 13.02
N GLU A 415 2.07 -1.53 11.70
CA GLU A 415 3.01 -0.64 11.03
C GLU A 415 2.70 0.86 11.20
N ILE A 416 1.45 1.21 11.53
CA ILE A 416 1.02 2.60 11.74
C ILE A 416 1.76 3.27 12.91
N VAL A 417 2.27 2.48 13.86
CA VAL A 417 3.04 2.97 15.01
C VAL A 417 4.25 3.78 14.54
N ALA A 418 4.90 3.36 13.44
CA ALA A 418 6.02 4.10 12.87
C ALA A 418 5.62 5.48 12.32
N ALA A 419 4.41 5.62 11.80
CA ALA A 419 3.90 6.92 11.38
C ALA A 419 3.60 7.79 12.61
N ILE A 420 2.87 7.24 13.60
CA ILE A 420 2.44 7.95 14.81
C ILE A 420 3.62 8.55 15.59
N THR A 421 4.72 7.82 15.70
CA THR A 421 5.90 8.29 16.44
C THR A 421 6.64 9.44 15.76
N HIS A 422 6.41 9.68 14.46
CA HIS A 422 7.15 10.66 13.67
C HIS A 422 6.28 11.81 13.11
N VAL A 423 4.98 11.89 13.46
CA VAL A 423 4.12 13.03 13.07
C VAL A 423 4.32 14.28 13.94
N GLY A 424 5.07 14.18 15.04
CA GLY A 424 5.37 15.29 15.93
C GLY A 424 4.22 15.67 16.89
N GLU A 425 3.27 14.76 17.11
CA GLU A 425 2.14 14.92 18.03
C GLU A 425 2.12 13.78 19.07
N PRO A 426 1.51 13.96 20.25
CA PRO A 426 1.36 12.87 21.22
C PRO A 426 0.61 11.68 20.61
N THR A 427 1.00 10.46 21.02
CA THR A 427 0.56 9.19 20.39
C THR A 427 -0.96 9.06 20.27
N ALA A 428 -1.72 9.34 21.33
CA ALA A 428 -3.17 9.18 21.32
C ALA A 428 -3.88 10.16 20.36
N PRO A 429 -3.67 11.49 20.46
CA PRO A 429 -4.20 12.45 19.47
C PRO A 429 -3.79 12.13 18.02
N ALA A 430 -2.55 11.73 17.80
CA ALA A 430 -2.06 11.37 16.46
C ALA A 430 -2.83 10.15 15.90
N LEU A 431 -3.03 9.12 16.72
CA LEU A 431 -3.80 7.93 16.35
C LEU A 431 -5.26 8.29 16.03
N ASP A 432 -5.91 9.10 16.87
CA ASP A 432 -7.29 9.54 16.65
C ASP A 432 -7.43 10.33 15.34
N ARG A 433 -6.46 11.20 15.02
CA ARG A 433 -6.46 11.96 13.77
C ARG A 433 -6.20 11.10 12.54
N ILE A 434 -5.35 10.09 12.66
CA ILE A 434 -5.14 9.10 11.59
C ILE A 434 -6.43 8.31 11.35
N VAL A 435 -7.09 7.84 12.42
CA VAL A 435 -8.39 7.18 12.30
C VAL A 435 -9.42 8.11 11.65
N ALA A 436 -9.50 9.37 12.08
CA ALA A 436 -10.40 10.34 11.47
C ALA A 436 -10.09 10.59 9.97
N LEU A 437 -8.82 10.59 9.58
CA LEU A 437 -8.40 10.70 8.18
C LEU A 437 -8.87 9.48 7.36
N LEU A 438 -8.64 8.26 7.87
CA LEU A 438 -9.06 7.01 7.25
C LEU A 438 -10.58 6.94 7.12
N ASN A 439 -11.32 7.28 8.17
CA ASN A 439 -12.79 7.27 8.17
C ASN A 439 -13.38 8.25 7.15
N ARG A 440 -12.80 9.47 7.03
CA ARG A 440 -13.22 10.44 6.00
C ARG A 440 -12.97 9.91 4.59
N HIS A 441 -11.82 9.30 4.36
CA HIS A 441 -11.50 8.68 3.08
C HIS A 441 -12.43 7.52 2.74
N GLY A 442 -12.66 6.62 3.69
CA GLY A 442 -13.54 5.48 3.53
C GLY A 442 -14.97 5.88 3.19
N ARG A 443 -15.51 6.85 3.93
CA ARG A 443 -16.84 7.43 3.66
C ARG A 443 -16.95 8.00 2.25
N ALA A 444 -15.96 8.79 1.81
CA ALA A 444 -15.96 9.36 0.47
C ALA A 444 -15.99 8.29 -0.64
N VAL A 445 -15.26 7.18 -0.46
CA VAL A 445 -15.27 6.05 -1.41
C VAL A 445 -16.59 5.27 -1.35
N ALA A 446 -17.11 5.02 -0.14
CA ALA A 446 -18.37 4.31 0.08
C ALA A 446 -19.55 5.07 -0.53
N ASP A 447 -19.63 6.38 -0.31
CA ASP A 447 -20.68 7.25 -0.86
C ASP A 447 -20.71 7.24 -2.39
N VAL A 448 -19.54 7.20 -3.04
CA VAL A 448 -19.44 7.10 -4.51
C VAL A 448 -20.00 5.77 -5.03
N ILE A 449 -19.64 4.65 -4.39
CA ILE A 449 -20.18 3.34 -4.79
C ILE A 449 -21.68 3.27 -4.51
N GLN A 450 -22.12 3.71 -3.34
CA GLN A 450 -23.54 3.72 -2.98
C GLN A 450 -24.35 4.55 -3.98
N SER A 451 -23.92 5.79 -4.26
CA SER A 451 -24.57 6.67 -5.23
C SER A 451 -24.64 6.06 -6.63
N ALA A 452 -23.62 5.31 -7.04
CA ALA A 452 -23.61 4.61 -8.32
C ALA A 452 -24.61 3.44 -8.32
N THR A 453 -24.66 2.66 -7.24
CA THR A 453 -25.53 1.48 -7.12
C THR A 453 -27.00 1.80 -6.86
N ASP A 454 -27.29 2.97 -6.26
CA ASP A 454 -28.66 3.46 -6.06
C ASP A 454 -29.31 3.87 -7.39
N ARG A 455 -28.49 4.36 -8.34
CA ARG A 455 -28.94 4.76 -9.68
C ARG A 455 -29.09 3.58 -10.64
N ARG A 456 -28.33 2.51 -10.42
CA ARG A 456 -28.27 1.33 -11.29
C ARG A 456 -27.84 0.13 -10.46
N PRO A 457 -28.56 -1.00 -10.46
CA PRO A 457 -28.15 -2.15 -9.67
C PRO A 457 -26.80 -2.70 -10.16
N PRO A 458 -25.95 -3.26 -9.27
CA PRO A 458 -24.63 -3.77 -9.64
C PRO A 458 -24.60 -4.76 -10.81
N SER A 459 -25.65 -5.58 -10.95
CA SER A 459 -25.80 -6.56 -12.03
C SER A 459 -25.88 -5.92 -13.41
N ASP A 460 -26.34 -4.67 -13.49
CA ASP A 460 -26.56 -4.01 -14.77
C ASP A 460 -25.26 -3.37 -15.27
N PHE A 461 -24.29 -3.08 -14.41
CA PHE A 461 -22.98 -2.59 -14.84
C PHE A 461 -22.25 -3.65 -15.69
N PRO A 462 -21.34 -3.25 -16.62
CA PRO A 462 -20.57 -4.18 -17.43
C PRO A 462 -19.87 -5.26 -16.58
N ALA A 463 -19.72 -6.45 -17.14
CA ALA A 463 -19.00 -7.54 -16.48
C ALA A 463 -17.56 -7.10 -16.15
N ASP A 464 -17.01 -7.58 -15.03
CA ASP A 464 -15.69 -7.19 -14.54
C ASP A 464 -15.49 -5.66 -14.29
N SER A 465 -16.56 -4.86 -14.27
CA SER A 465 -16.51 -3.48 -13.76
C SER A 465 -16.54 -3.45 -12.22
N LEU A 466 -16.06 -2.37 -11.61
CA LEU A 466 -15.90 -2.31 -10.15
C LEU A 466 -17.23 -2.50 -9.39
N PRO A 467 -18.34 -1.81 -9.73
CA PRO A 467 -19.62 -2.02 -9.04
C PRO A 467 -20.14 -3.46 -9.23
N ASN A 468 -20.00 -4.03 -10.43
CA ASN A 468 -20.42 -5.40 -10.72
C ASN A 468 -19.62 -6.42 -9.89
N LEU A 469 -18.30 -6.35 -9.93
CA LEU A 469 -17.39 -7.21 -9.16
C LEU A 469 -17.65 -7.12 -7.66
N PHE A 470 -17.84 -5.91 -7.14
CA PHE A 470 -18.13 -5.70 -5.72
C PHE A 470 -19.52 -6.24 -5.35
N GLY A 471 -20.52 -6.03 -6.22
CA GLY A 471 -21.86 -6.58 -6.08
C GLY A 471 -21.88 -8.10 -6.05
N ASP A 472 -21.08 -8.77 -6.88
CA ASP A 472 -20.93 -10.23 -6.87
C ASP A 472 -20.33 -10.75 -5.57
N ILE A 473 -19.33 -10.05 -5.02
CA ILE A 473 -18.76 -10.41 -3.71
C ILE A 473 -19.80 -10.24 -2.61
N ARG A 474 -20.53 -9.11 -2.58
CA ARG A 474 -21.59 -8.90 -1.60
C ARG A 474 -22.72 -9.91 -1.77
N ARG A 475 -23.13 -10.24 -2.99
CA ARG A 475 -24.13 -11.28 -3.25
C ARG A 475 -23.63 -12.66 -2.84
N ALA A 476 -22.37 -13.00 -3.06
CA ALA A 476 -21.79 -14.26 -2.58
C ALA A 476 -21.75 -14.32 -1.05
N GLN A 477 -21.41 -13.20 -0.39
CA GLN A 477 -21.43 -13.07 1.08
C GLN A 477 -22.85 -13.08 1.66
N MET A 478 -23.81 -12.41 1.02
CA MET A 478 -25.23 -12.38 1.38
C MET A 478 -25.96 -13.67 0.99
N SER A 479 -25.52 -14.39 -0.03
CA SER A 479 -26.02 -15.73 -0.35
C SER A 479 -25.44 -16.77 0.59
N ALA A 480 -24.29 -16.50 1.22
CA ALA A 480 -23.79 -17.27 2.35
C ALA A 480 -24.54 -16.96 3.66
N TYR A 481 -25.21 -15.80 3.77
CA TYR A 481 -26.08 -15.39 4.88
C TYR A 481 -27.21 -14.44 4.43
N PRO A 482 -28.41 -14.94 4.05
CA PRO A 482 -29.49 -14.09 3.54
C PRO A 482 -30.09 -13.19 4.64
N PRO A 483 -30.68 -12.02 4.28
CA PRO A 483 -31.19 -11.08 5.27
C PRO A 483 -32.45 -11.65 5.95
N LEU A 484 -32.47 -11.62 7.27
CA LEU A 484 -33.69 -11.82 8.07
C LEU A 484 -34.66 -10.68 7.76
N GLY A 485 -35.71 -11.00 7.00
CA GLY A 485 -36.81 -10.08 6.68
C GLY A 485 -37.52 -9.56 7.94
N ALA A 486 -37.96 -8.31 7.83
CA ALA A 486 -38.64 -7.55 8.85
C ALA A 486 -39.93 -8.24 9.33
N ASP A 487 -39.87 -8.84 10.52
CA ASP A 487 -40.83 -8.61 11.59
C ASP A 487 -40.21 -9.17 12.88
N ARG A 488 -39.85 -8.29 13.81
CA ARG A 488 -39.39 -8.70 15.15
C ARG A 488 -40.14 -7.88 16.19
N SER A 489 -41.33 -8.35 16.51
CA SER A 489 -41.71 -8.44 17.91
C SER A 489 -40.59 -9.16 18.67
N THR A 490 -40.07 -8.46 19.68
CA THR A 490 -39.08 -8.88 20.65
C THR A 490 -39.28 -10.31 21.13
N GLU A 491 -38.33 -11.20 20.82
CA GLU A 491 -38.04 -12.37 21.64
C GLU A 491 -36.55 -12.72 21.53
N ALA A 492 -35.92 -12.88 22.69
CA ALA A 492 -34.49 -13.08 22.86
C ALA A 492 -34.00 -14.31 22.08
N ALA A 493 -33.00 -14.12 21.22
CA ALA A 493 -32.39 -15.19 20.45
C ALA A 493 -31.54 -16.10 21.35
N GLN A 494 -32.04 -17.28 21.66
CA GLN A 494 -31.21 -18.41 22.12
C GLN A 494 -30.57 -19.11 20.91
N PRO A 495 -29.32 -19.60 21.02
CA PRO A 495 -28.67 -20.34 19.93
C PRO A 495 -29.38 -21.67 19.70
N ARG A 496 -29.85 -21.91 18.46
CA ARG A 496 -30.48 -23.17 18.05
C ARG A 496 -29.39 -24.19 17.66
N PHE A 497 -29.11 -25.13 18.57
CA PHE A 497 -28.29 -26.31 18.28
C PHE A 497 -29.07 -27.33 17.45
N VAL A 498 -28.37 -28.15 16.66
CA VAL A 498 -28.88 -29.39 16.09
C VAL A 498 -28.87 -30.47 17.17
N THR A 499 -30.04 -30.89 17.62
CA THR A 499 -30.26 -31.86 18.69
C THR A 499 -30.17 -33.27 18.13
N LEU A 500 -29.19 -34.03 18.63
CA LEU A 500 -28.97 -35.44 18.34
C LEU A 500 -29.44 -36.26 19.55
N VAL A 501 -30.52 -37.02 19.39
CA VAL A 501 -31.08 -37.90 20.44
C VAL A 501 -30.76 -39.35 20.10
N PHE A 502 -29.91 -39.99 20.91
CA PHE A 502 -29.57 -41.39 20.74
C PHE A 502 -30.45 -42.29 21.64
N ASP A 503 -31.11 -43.26 21.03
CA ASP A 503 -31.82 -44.37 21.67
C ASP A 503 -30.93 -45.62 21.57
N ASP A 504 -30.22 -45.92 22.66
CA ASP A 504 -29.27 -47.04 22.72
C ASP A 504 -29.97 -48.41 22.77
N GLU A 505 -31.20 -48.48 23.28
CA GLU A 505 -31.98 -49.73 23.35
C GLU A 505 -32.45 -50.16 21.96
N ARG A 506 -32.94 -49.21 21.17
CA ARG A 506 -33.43 -49.46 19.80
C ARG A 506 -32.36 -49.26 18.73
N LYS A 507 -31.17 -48.77 19.12
CA LYS A 507 -30.04 -48.43 18.23
C LYS A 507 -30.45 -47.46 17.10
N ARG A 508 -31.14 -46.38 17.48
CA ARG A 508 -31.63 -45.34 16.56
C ARG A 508 -31.17 -43.96 17.01
N LEU A 509 -30.93 -43.08 16.05
CA LEU A 509 -30.62 -41.67 16.27
C LEU A 509 -31.72 -40.83 15.62
N SER A 510 -32.38 -40.01 16.43
CA SER A 510 -33.26 -38.93 15.97
C SER A 510 -32.48 -37.63 15.92
N ILE A 511 -32.61 -36.87 14.83
CA ILE A 511 -32.05 -35.53 14.70
C ILE A 511 -33.21 -34.56 14.50
N GLU A 512 -33.33 -33.57 15.39
CA GLU A 512 -34.39 -32.56 15.39
C GLU A 512 -35.82 -33.13 15.31
N ASP A 513 -36.04 -34.37 15.77
CA ASP A 513 -37.31 -35.11 15.68
C ASP A 513 -37.87 -35.25 14.24
N ARG A 514 -37.00 -35.06 13.24
CA ARG A 514 -37.37 -35.05 11.81
C ARG A 514 -36.56 -36.02 10.97
N ILE A 515 -35.41 -36.47 11.48
CA ILE A 515 -34.49 -37.36 10.75
C ILE A 515 -34.17 -38.58 11.60
N ASP A 516 -34.50 -39.75 11.06
CA ASP A 516 -34.16 -41.04 11.64
C ASP A 516 -32.94 -41.66 10.97
N ILE A 517 -31.95 -42.05 11.79
CA ILE A 517 -30.81 -42.86 11.40
C ILE A 517 -30.85 -44.19 12.15
N GLY A 518 -31.03 -45.28 11.40
CA GLY A 518 -31.03 -46.64 11.94
C GLY A 518 -29.64 -47.16 12.31
N SER A 519 -29.58 -48.39 12.83
CA SER A 519 -28.44 -49.06 13.48
C SER A 519 -27.20 -49.37 12.62
N GLY A 520 -27.03 -48.67 11.49
CA GLY A 520 -25.94 -48.86 10.53
C GLY A 520 -24.59 -48.23 10.93
N ALA A 521 -23.66 -48.20 9.98
CA ALA A 521 -22.31 -47.67 10.19
C ALA A 521 -22.29 -46.19 10.62
N THR A 522 -23.20 -45.38 10.10
CA THR A 522 -23.33 -43.96 10.46
C THR A 522 -23.77 -43.76 11.91
N TYR A 523 -24.72 -44.57 12.40
CA TYR A 523 -25.15 -44.56 13.81
C TYR A 523 -23.97 -44.89 14.73
N ARG A 524 -23.24 -45.98 14.45
CA ARG A 524 -22.07 -46.38 15.25
C ARG A 524 -20.98 -45.30 15.29
N LEU A 525 -20.72 -44.64 14.16
CA LEU A 525 -19.77 -43.53 14.07
C LEU A 525 -20.21 -42.33 14.93
N LEU A 526 -21.45 -41.86 14.74
CA LEU A 526 -21.97 -40.69 15.45
C LEU A 526 -22.08 -40.97 16.96
N ARG A 527 -22.48 -42.18 17.36
CA ARG A 527 -22.53 -42.57 18.78
C ARG A 527 -21.14 -42.58 19.42
N ALA A 528 -20.13 -43.10 18.71
CA ALA A 528 -18.75 -43.12 19.20
C ALA A 528 -18.17 -41.72 19.41
N LEU A 529 -18.54 -40.74 18.58
CA LEU A 529 -18.19 -39.32 18.74
C LEU A 529 -19.04 -38.64 19.83
N ALA A 530 -20.31 -38.98 19.93
CA ALA A 530 -21.25 -38.47 20.94
C ALA A 530 -20.78 -38.76 22.37
N GLU A 531 -20.14 -39.91 22.63
CA GLU A 531 -19.56 -40.20 23.94
C GLU A 531 -18.49 -39.18 24.37
N TYR A 532 -17.63 -38.74 23.45
CA TYR A 532 -16.61 -37.73 23.76
C TYR A 532 -17.23 -36.34 23.95
N HIS A 533 -18.24 -36.02 23.15
CA HIS A 533 -18.99 -34.78 23.27
C HIS A 533 -19.74 -34.70 24.62
N LEU A 534 -20.46 -35.75 25.02
CA LEU A 534 -21.16 -35.83 26.31
C LEU A 534 -20.19 -35.81 27.49
N ALA A 535 -19.03 -36.48 27.39
CA ALA A 535 -18.02 -36.47 28.45
C ALA A 535 -17.36 -35.09 28.65
N ALA A 536 -17.22 -34.30 27.59
CA ALA A 536 -16.72 -32.92 27.65
C ALA A 536 -17.79 -31.96 28.19
N ALA A 537 -19.03 -32.10 27.73
CA ALA A 537 -20.18 -31.34 28.21
C ALA A 537 -20.44 -31.57 29.71
N GLY A 538 -20.39 -32.83 30.17
CA GLY A 538 -20.56 -33.18 31.59
C GLY A 538 -19.44 -32.66 32.50
N LYS A 539 -18.31 -32.24 31.94
CA LYS A 539 -17.20 -31.58 32.66
C LYS A 539 -17.29 -30.05 32.61
N GLY A 540 -18.29 -29.49 31.92
CA GLY A 540 -18.46 -28.03 31.77
C GLY A 540 -17.34 -27.36 30.97
N LEU A 541 -16.67 -28.09 30.06
CA LEU A 541 -15.64 -27.51 29.21
C LEU A 541 -16.25 -26.48 28.24
N ASP A 542 -15.47 -25.47 27.86
CA ASP A 542 -15.86 -24.56 26.79
C ASP A 542 -15.94 -25.32 25.44
N PRO A 543 -16.90 -25.01 24.54
CA PRO A 543 -17.01 -25.65 23.22
C PRO A 543 -15.70 -25.68 22.42
N PHE A 544 -14.85 -24.65 22.52
CA PHE A 544 -13.56 -24.63 21.83
C PHE A 544 -12.58 -25.70 22.36
N ASP A 545 -12.76 -26.14 23.61
CA ASP A 545 -11.90 -27.09 24.31
C ASP A 545 -12.36 -28.55 24.22
N TYR A 546 -13.46 -28.85 23.51
CA TYR A 546 -13.93 -30.23 23.37
C TYR A 546 -12.89 -31.12 22.67
N PRO A 547 -12.54 -32.29 23.24
CA PRO A 547 -11.47 -33.13 22.72
C PRO A 547 -11.86 -33.79 21.39
N MET A 548 -10.91 -33.87 20.46
CA MET A 548 -11.03 -34.66 19.23
C MET A 548 -10.51 -36.08 19.44
N ILE A 549 -11.15 -37.07 18.78
CA ILE A 549 -10.67 -38.45 18.77
C ILE A 549 -9.80 -38.70 17.53
N ALA A 550 -8.55 -39.13 17.77
CA ALA A 550 -7.62 -39.50 16.70
C ALA A 550 -8.15 -40.65 15.85
N ALA A 551 -7.80 -40.67 14.56
CA ALA A 551 -8.29 -41.65 13.59
C ALA A 551 -8.01 -43.11 14.02
N GLN A 552 -6.81 -43.41 14.53
CA GLN A 552 -6.46 -44.77 14.99
C GLN A 552 -7.35 -45.24 16.14
N LYS A 553 -7.62 -44.35 17.11
CA LYS A 553 -8.45 -44.66 18.28
C LYS A 553 -9.91 -44.84 17.88
N LEU A 554 -10.38 -44.05 16.92
CA LEU A 554 -11.72 -44.18 16.35
C LEU A 554 -11.85 -45.47 15.51
N ALA A 555 -10.81 -45.88 14.78
CA ALA A 555 -10.77 -47.11 14.02
C ALA A 555 -10.95 -48.36 14.91
N HIS A 556 -10.21 -48.40 16.03
CA HIS A 556 -10.33 -49.45 17.04
C HIS A 556 -11.75 -49.51 17.62
N LYS A 557 -12.32 -48.35 17.97
CA LYS A 557 -13.67 -48.25 18.57
C LYS A 557 -14.80 -48.66 17.62
N LEU A 558 -14.60 -48.47 16.31
CA LEU A 558 -15.55 -48.88 15.27
C LEU A 558 -15.30 -50.30 14.73
N ALA A 559 -14.27 -50.99 15.23
CA ALA A 559 -13.82 -52.29 14.74
C ALA A 559 -13.55 -52.29 13.22
N VAL A 560 -12.88 -51.26 12.71
CA VAL A 560 -12.50 -51.13 11.30
C VAL A 560 -10.99 -51.21 11.10
N ALA A 561 -10.56 -51.71 9.94
CA ALA A 561 -9.19 -52.16 9.72
C ALA A 561 -8.11 -51.06 9.61
N SER A 562 -8.47 -49.80 9.33
CA SER A 562 -7.49 -48.71 9.20
C SER A 562 -8.09 -47.30 9.27
N ASP A 563 -7.23 -46.29 9.42
CA ASP A 563 -7.58 -44.86 9.39
C ASP A 563 -8.29 -44.46 8.08
N GLU A 564 -7.93 -45.11 6.97
CA GLU A 564 -8.57 -44.87 5.67
C GLU A 564 -10.04 -45.35 5.65
N HIS A 565 -10.36 -46.41 6.40
CA HIS A 565 -11.75 -46.84 6.59
C HIS A 565 -12.55 -45.86 7.45
N VAL A 566 -11.91 -45.21 8.43
CA VAL A 566 -12.53 -44.14 9.23
C VAL A 566 -12.83 -42.93 8.36
N ARG A 567 -11.87 -42.46 7.56
CA ARG A 567 -12.07 -41.34 6.62
C ARG A 567 -13.23 -41.61 5.66
N LYS A 568 -13.27 -42.81 5.07
CA LYS A 568 -14.39 -43.22 4.18
C LYS A 568 -15.73 -43.28 4.92
N SER A 569 -15.74 -43.72 6.18
CA SER A 569 -16.95 -43.77 7.01
C SER A 569 -17.46 -42.37 7.36
N VAL A 570 -16.58 -41.43 7.70
CA VAL A 570 -16.92 -40.02 7.95
C VAL A 570 -17.46 -39.36 6.68
N MET A 571 -16.82 -39.57 5.54
CA MET A 571 -17.30 -39.03 4.26
C MET A 571 -18.70 -39.57 3.91
N ARG A 572 -18.92 -40.88 4.04
CA ARG A 572 -20.23 -41.50 3.82
C ARG A 572 -21.29 -40.98 4.79
N ALA A 573 -20.93 -40.77 6.06
CA ALA A 573 -21.82 -40.19 7.05
C ALA A 573 -22.21 -38.75 6.71
N ARG A 574 -21.26 -37.90 6.32
CA ARG A 574 -21.55 -36.51 5.87
C ARG A 574 -22.43 -36.48 4.63
N THR A 575 -22.18 -37.34 3.64
CA THR A 575 -23.03 -37.43 2.44
C THR A 575 -24.45 -37.90 2.79
N LEU A 576 -24.59 -38.88 3.68
CA LEU A 576 -25.90 -39.36 4.14
C LEU A 576 -26.65 -38.29 4.93
N LEU A 577 -25.97 -37.60 5.86
CA LEU A 577 -26.54 -36.52 6.66
C LEU A 577 -26.98 -35.35 5.77
N ALA A 578 -26.15 -34.89 4.84
CA ALA A 578 -26.52 -33.84 3.89
C ALA A 578 -27.78 -34.22 3.10
N LYS A 579 -27.88 -35.47 2.63
CA LYS A 579 -29.05 -35.96 1.90
C LYS A 579 -30.30 -36.03 2.78
N ARG A 580 -30.18 -36.49 4.03
CA ARG A 580 -31.31 -36.58 4.97
C ARG A 580 -31.78 -35.21 5.45
N PHE A 581 -30.88 -34.27 5.66
CA PHE A 581 -31.20 -32.86 5.94
C PHE A 581 -31.95 -32.24 4.77
N ALA A 582 -31.45 -32.41 3.54
CA ALA A 582 -32.17 -31.97 2.34
C ALA A 582 -33.59 -32.57 2.24
N SER A 583 -33.74 -33.87 2.47
CA SER A 583 -35.04 -34.56 2.44
C SER A 583 -36.00 -34.11 3.56
N ALA A 584 -35.47 -33.66 4.70
CA ALA A 584 -36.24 -33.11 5.81
C ALA A 584 -36.45 -31.59 5.71
N GLN A 585 -36.12 -30.96 4.57
CA GLN A 585 -36.16 -29.51 4.38
C GLN A 585 -35.31 -28.72 5.39
N LEU A 586 -34.19 -29.31 5.81
CA LEU A 586 -33.14 -28.67 6.62
C LEU A 586 -31.92 -28.40 5.73
N ASP A 587 -31.06 -27.46 6.16
CA ASP A 587 -29.86 -27.10 5.41
C ASP A 587 -28.89 -28.29 5.29
N PRO A 588 -28.59 -28.75 4.04
CA PRO A 588 -27.66 -29.86 3.81
C PRO A 588 -26.24 -29.61 4.33
N GLU A 589 -25.80 -28.34 4.41
CA GLU A 589 -24.47 -27.99 4.94
C GLU A 589 -24.39 -28.19 6.45
N LEU A 590 -25.47 -27.95 7.21
CA LEU A 590 -25.55 -28.31 8.63
C LEU A 590 -25.36 -29.81 8.84
N GLY A 591 -25.96 -30.63 7.96
CA GLY A 591 -25.76 -32.08 7.96
C GLY A 591 -24.31 -32.50 7.71
N ARG A 592 -23.56 -31.77 6.88
CA ARG A 592 -22.11 -32.00 6.68
C ARG A 592 -21.29 -31.53 7.87
N GLY A 593 -21.74 -30.46 8.53
CA GLY A 593 -21.11 -29.81 9.68
C GLY A 593 -21.23 -30.57 10.99
N VAL A 594 -22.18 -31.51 11.13
CA VAL A 594 -22.37 -32.34 12.35
C VAL A 594 -21.06 -32.99 12.83
N ILE A 595 -20.19 -33.40 11.89
CA ILE A 595 -18.87 -33.97 12.20
C ILE A 595 -17.81 -32.95 11.82
N GLU A 596 -17.04 -32.47 12.79
CA GLU A 596 -15.85 -31.64 12.58
C GLU A 596 -14.62 -32.53 12.37
N ASN A 597 -13.68 -32.09 11.52
CA ASN A 597 -12.42 -32.77 11.25
C ASN A 597 -11.25 -31.78 11.30
N ASN A 598 -10.21 -32.11 12.07
CA ASN A 598 -8.90 -31.48 12.01
C ASN A 598 -7.85 -32.50 11.54
N PRO A 599 -7.11 -32.22 10.44
CA PRO A 599 -6.13 -33.17 9.87
C PRO A 599 -5.08 -33.71 10.84
N TRP A 600 -4.78 -32.97 11.91
CA TRP A 600 -3.73 -33.30 12.88
C TRP A 600 -4.28 -33.79 14.24
N ARG A 601 -5.55 -33.50 14.55
CA ARG A 601 -6.17 -33.79 15.87
C ARG A 601 -7.28 -34.85 15.82
N GLY A 602 -7.85 -35.13 14.64
CA GLY A 602 -8.88 -36.15 14.45
C GLY A 602 -10.29 -35.58 14.29
N TYR A 603 -11.29 -36.30 14.80
CA TYR A 603 -12.71 -36.02 14.54
C TYR A 603 -13.47 -35.72 15.84
N ARG A 604 -14.53 -34.91 15.78
CA ARG A 604 -15.51 -34.73 16.88
C ARG A 604 -16.88 -34.36 16.32
N LEU A 605 -17.92 -34.39 17.15
CA LEU A 605 -19.16 -33.66 16.83
C LEU A 605 -18.91 -32.17 17.08
N ASP A 606 -19.33 -31.32 16.15
CA ASP A 606 -19.12 -29.87 16.25
C ASP A 606 -19.86 -29.32 17.49
N PRO A 607 -19.14 -28.83 18.51
CA PRO A 607 -19.71 -28.40 19.78
C PRO A 607 -20.43 -27.05 19.70
N GLN A 608 -20.26 -26.30 18.61
CA GLN A 608 -20.99 -25.06 18.35
C GLN A 608 -22.28 -25.31 17.57
N LEU A 609 -22.39 -26.47 16.94
CA LEU A 609 -23.51 -26.84 16.08
C LEU A 609 -24.42 -27.89 16.67
N VAL A 610 -23.90 -28.79 17.51
CA VAL A 610 -24.61 -30.00 17.96
C VAL A 610 -24.87 -29.98 19.47
N ALA A 611 -26.10 -30.31 19.87
CA ALA A 611 -26.44 -30.70 21.23
C ALA A 611 -26.75 -32.20 21.25
N VAL A 612 -26.15 -32.95 22.18
CA VAL A 612 -26.34 -34.40 22.28
C VAL A 612 -27.21 -34.75 23.49
N ARG A 613 -28.20 -35.63 23.30
CA ARG A 613 -29.04 -36.20 24.36
C ARG A 613 -29.12 -37.72 24.25
N LEU A 614 -29.31 -38.40 25.39
CA LEU A 614 -29.61 -39.83 25.46
C LEU A 614 -31.06 -39.98 25.97
N GLY A 615 -31.89 -40.78 25.29
CA GLY A 615 -33.30 -40.96 25.69
C GLY A 615 -34.03 -42.01 24.84
N SER A 616 -35.16 -42.52 25.36
CA SER A 616 -36.04 -43.45 24.63
C SER A 616 -36.98 -42.66 23.70
N LEU A 617 -37.08 -43.06 22.43
CA LEU A 617 -37.92 -42.37 21.44
C LEU A 617 -39.35 -42.95 21.46
N ASP A 618 -40.33 -42.29 22.07
CA ASP A 618 -41.73 -42.73 21.98
C ASP A 618 -42.36 -42.32 20.63
N MET A 619 -42.99 -43.28 19.93
CA MET A 619 -43.64 -42.99 18.64
C MET A 619 -45.04 -42.40 18.87
N GLY A 620 -45.27 -41.22 18.32
CA GLY A 620 -46.58 -40.77 17.84
C GLY A 620 -46.69 -41.03 16.34
#